data_AF-L8Y3H2-F1
#
_entry.id   AF-L8Y3H2-F1
#
_cell.length_a   1.000
_cell.length_b   1.000
_cell.length_c   1.000
_cell.angle_alpha   90.00
_cell.angle_beta   90.00
_cell.angle_gamma   90.00
#
_symmetry.space_group_name_H-M   'P 1'
#
loop_
_entity.id
_entity.type
_entity.pdbx_description
1 polymer ?
#
loop_
_entity_poly.entity_id
_entity_poly.type
_entity_poly.pdbx_seq_one_letter_code
_entity_poly.pdbx_strand_id
1 'polypeptide(L)'
;MTGSKGGRRAKPEGALQNNDGLYDPDCDEKGLFKAKQCNGTSTCWCVNSAGVRRTDKDTEITCSERVRTYWTSELKHKAREKPYDVQSLQNALQETITSRYQLDRKFITNILYENNVITIDLVQNSSQKTQNDVDIADVAYYFEKDVKGESFPCSKRMDLRVNGEQLDLDPGQTLLYYVDEKAPEFSMQGLKAGIIAVIVVVIIAIITGVVAVVISRKKKMAKYEKAEIKEMSEMHRERNAELLQIENYLQEGKLVN
;
A
#
# COMPACT_ATOMS: atom_id res chain seq x y z
N MET A 1 -22.65 26.95 10.39
CA MET A 1 -22.91 26.88 11.85
C MET A 1 -21.73 26.21 12.52
N THR A 2 -20.79 27.00 13.04
CA THR A 2 -19.60 26.53 13.77
C THR A 2 -19.97 26.29 15.23
N GLY A 3 -20.68 25.20 15.52
CA GLY A 3 -21.01 24.83 16.90
C GLY A 3 -19.89 24.01 17.50
N SER A 4 -19.02 24.61 18.33
CA SER A 4 -18.29 23.80 19.31
C SER A 4 -19.35 23.05 20.14
N LYS A 5 -19.40 21.72 20.04
CA LYS A 5 -20.33 20.90 20.84
C LYS A 5 -20.20 21.33 22.31
N GLY A 6 -21.34 21.48 23.00
CA GLY A 6 -21.40 22.03 24.36
C GLY A 6 -20.37 21.40 25.29
N GLY A 7 -19.69 22.22 26.09
CA GLY A 7 -18.67 21.80 27.06
C GLY A 7 -17.23 21.73 26.53
N ARG A 8 -16.98 21.98 25.24
CA ARG A 8 -15.61 22.02 24.67
C ARG A 8 -15.08 23.44 24.55
N ARG A 9 -13.87 23.69 25.07
CA ARG A 9 -13.12 24.95 24.87
C ARG A 9 -12.69 25.11 23.41
N ALA A 10 -12.52 26.37 22.97
CA ALA A 10 -11.93 26.66 21.67
C ALA A 10 -10.55 26.00 21.58
N LYS A 11 -10.26 25.38 20.43
CA LYS A 11 -8.95 24.75 20.21
C LYS A 11 -7.91 25.84 19.98
N PRO A 12 -6.69 25.69 20.52
CA PRO A 12 -5.59 26.60 20.21
C PRO A 12 -5.21 26.51 18.73
N GLU A 13 -4.66 27.59 18.20
CA GLU A 13 -4.16 27.66 16.83
C GLU A 13 -3.05 26.61 16.63
N GLY A 14 -3.10 25.86 15.52
CA GLY A 14 -2.16 24.77 15.25
C GLY A 14 -2.48 23.42 15.92
N ALA A 15 -3.60 23.29 16.62
CA ALA A 15 -4.02 22.00 17.17
C ALA A 15 -4.29 20.97 16.06
N LEU A 16 -3.52 19.89 16.05
CA LEU A 16 -3.71 18.76 15.14
C LEU A 16 -4.89 17.91 15.62
N GLN A 17 -5.93 17.78 14.79
CA GLN A 17 -7.04 16.87 15.03
C GLN A 17 -7.03 15.76 13.98
N ASN A 18 -6.79 14.52 14.42
CA ASN A 18 -7.01 13.36 13.58
C ASN A 18 -8.52 13.07 13.52
N ASN A 19 -9.16 13.45 12.42
CA ASN A 19 -10.59 13.21 12.15
C ASN A 19 -10.81 12.02 11.20
N ASP A 20 -9.78 11.21 10.94
CA ASP A 20 -9.87 10.16 9.93
C ASP A 20 -10.53 8.86 10.46
N GLY A 21 -11.07 8.90 11.68
CA GLY A 21 -11.89 7.85 12.28
C GLY A 21 -13.32 8.33 12.57
N LEU A 22 -13.65 8.53 13.85
CA LEU A 22 -14.98 8.96 14.27
C LEU A 22 -15.17 10.49 14.13
N TYR A 23 -16.16 10.90 13.35
CA TYR A 23 -16.56 12.31 13.17
C TYR A 23 -18.08 12.46 13.28
N ASP A 24 -18.58 13.70 13.18
CA ASP A 24 -20.02 14.01 13.16
C ASP A 24 -20.49 14.10 11.71
N PRO A 25 -21.11 13.06 11.14
CA PRO A 25 -21.39 13.02 9.72
C PRO A 25 -22.70 13.73 9.34
N ASP A 26 -22.72 14.28 8.14
CA ASP A 26 -23.95 14.64 7.45
C ASP A 26 -24.55 13.40 6.77
N CYS A 27 -25.74 13.00 7.22
CA CYS A 27 -26.51 11.92 6.62
C CYS A 27 -27.68 12.46 5.79
N ASP A 28 -28.15 11.67 4.82
CA ASP A 28 -29.41 11.93 4.12
C ASP A 28 -30.62 11.43 4.91
N GLU A 29 -31.82 11.62 4.36
CA GLU A 29 -33.09 11.23 5.01
C GLU A 29 -33.22 9.72 5.27
N LYS A 30 -32.43 8.89 4.58
CA LYS A 30 -32.39 7.45 4.78
C LYS A 30 -31.30 7.02 5.78
N GLY A 31 -30.60 7.97 6.39
CA GLY A 31 -29.50 7.71 7.31
C GLY A 31 -28.19 7.36 6.62
N LEU A 32 -28.10 7.48 5.29
CA LEU A 32 -26.87 7.19 4.53
C LEU A 32 -25.95 8.41 4.53
N PHE A 33 -24.63 8.19 4.59
CA PHE A 33 -23.66 9.28 4.47
C PHE A 33 -23.90 10.08 3.18
N LYS A 34 -23.94 11.41 3.29
CA LYS A 34 -23.79 12.27 2.11
C LYS A 34 -22.36 12.13 1.59
N ALA A 35 -22.22 12.12 0.26
CA ALA A 35 -20.93 11.91 -0.39
C ALA A 35 -19.88 12.97 0.00
N LYS A 36 -20.34 14.21 0.25
CA LYS A 36 -19.51 15.32 0.77
C LYS A 36 -19.72 15.46 2.27
N GLN A 37 -18.61 15.55 3.00
CA GLN A 37 -18.56 15.78 4.44
C GLN A 37 -17.71 17.01 4.74
N CYS A 38 -18.08 17.81 5.73
CA CYS A 38 -17.40 19.07 6.05
C CYS A 38 -17.25 19.25 7.57
N ASN A 39 -16.15 19.84 8.03
CA ASN A 39 -15.90 20.06 9.47
C ASN A 39 -16.45 21.41 9.98
N GLY A 40 -17.60 21.86 9.46
CA GLY A 40 -18.24 23.13 9.84
C GLY A 40 -17.49 24.42 9.45
N THR A 41 -16.31 24.31 8.86
CA THR A 41 -15.55 25.39 8.19
C THR A 41 -15.71 25.26 6.67
N SER A 42 -14.86 25.91 5.88
CA SER A 42 -14.81 25.72 4.43
C SER A 42 -14.22 24.37 4.00
N THR A 43 -13.56 23.64 4.91
CA THR A 43 -12.87 22.39 4.57
C THR A 43 -13.82 21.19 4.50
N CYS A 44 -13.83 20.53 3.35
CA CYS A 44 -14.66 19.36 3.05
C CYS A 44 -13.85 18.23 2.40
N TRP A 45 -14.39 17.02 2.39
CA TRP A 45 -13.81 15.83 1.74
C TRP A 45 -14.93 14.93 1.20
N CYS A 46 -14.59 14.03 0.29
CA CYS A 46 -15.51 12.98 -0.13
C CYS A 46 -15.33 11.72 0.71
N VAL A 47 -16.45 11.01 0.93
CA VAL A 47 -16.49 9.73 1.64
C VAL A 47 -17.14 8.65 0.79
N ASN A 48 -16.80 7.39 1.09
CA ASN A 48 -17.48 6.23 0.52
C ASN A 48 -18.79 5.92 1.26
N SER A 49 -19.48 4.84 0.87
CA SER A 49 -20.74 4.42 1.50
C SER A 49 -20.61 4.02 2.98
N ALA A 50 -19.39 3.75 3.46
CA ALA A 50 -19.09 3.47 4.87
C ALA A 50 -18.67 4.73 5.67
N GLY A 51 -18.68 5.91 5.05
CA GLY A 51 -18.25 7.15 5.69
C GLY A 51 -16.73 7.31 5.78
N VAL A 52 -15.95 6.43 5.15
CA VAL A 52 -14.49 6.54 5.14
C VAL A 52 -14.07 7.57 4.10
N ARG A 53 -13.18 8.49 4.50
CA ARG A 53 -12.61 9.51 3.62
C ARG A 53 -11.84 8.87 2.48
N ARG A 54 -12.11 9.33 1.25
CA ARG A 54 -11.49 8.83 0.02
C ARG A 54 -10.82 9.91 -0.84
N THR A 55 -10.74 11.14 -0.32
CA THR A 55 -10.07 12.28 -0.96
C THR A 55 -9.30 13.11 0.04
N ASP A 56 -8.44 14.00 -0.44
CA ASP A 56 -7.92 15.08 0.39
C ASP A 56 -9.03 16.01 0.87
N LYS A 57 -8.68 16.78 1.90
CA LYS A 57 -9.51 17.82 2.48
C LYS A 57 -9.25 19.12 1.71
N ASP A 58 -10.28 19.69 1.12
CA ASP A 58 -10.19 20.87 0.27
C ASP A 58 -11.39 21.82 0.52
N THR A 59 -11.23 23.09 0.18
CA THR A 59 -12.28 24.10 0.21
C THR A 59 -13.19 24.05 -1.01
N GLU A 60 -12.67 23.61 -2.16
CA GLU A 60 -13.40 23.61 -3.45
C GLU A 60 -13.66 22.19 -3.98
N ILE A 61 -14.06 21.26 -3.11
CA ILE A 61 -14.34 19.88 -3.50
C ILE A 61 -15.81 19.64 -3.92
N THR A 62 -15.98 18.86 -4.99
CA THR A 62 -17.28 18.35 -5.45
C THR A 62 -17.30 16.84 -5.34
N CYS A 63 -18.33 16.28 -4.71
CA CYS A 63 -18.52 14.84 -4.57
C CYS A 63 -19.86 14.48 -5.22
N SER A 64 -19.81 14.07 -6.49
CA SER A 64 -21.01 13.88 -7.32
C SER A 64 -21.77 12.58 -7.02
N GLU A 65 -21.10 11.58 -6.47
CA GLU A 65 -21.68 10.26 -6.25
C GLU A 65 -21.21 9.64 -4.95
N ARG A 66 -21.98 8.66 -4.47
CA ARG A 66 -21.57 7.78 -3.39
C ARG A 66 -20.84 6.59 -3.97
N VAL A 67 -19.58 6.44 -3.61
CA VAL A 67 -18.78 5.29 -4.02
C VAL A 67 -19.06 4.13 -3.08
N ARG A 68 -19.46 2.99 -3.64
CA ARG A 68 -19.72 1.77 -2.89
C ARG A 68 -18.39 1.16 -2.44
N THR A 69 -18.40 0.57 -1.25
CA THR A 69 -17.23 -0.14 -0.70
C THR A 69 -17.57 -1.60 -0.42
N TYR A 70 -16.59 -2.46 -0.67
CA TYR A 70 -16.50 -3.81 -0.14
C TYR A 70 -15.74 -3.77 1.18
N TRP A 71 -15.93 -4.77 2.02
CA TRP A 71 -15.26 -4.85 3.31
C TRP A 71 -14.47 -6.14 3.41
N THR A 72 -13.23 -6.01 3.87
CA THR A 72 -12.37 -7.15 4.23
C THR A 72 -11.77 -6.90 5.60
N SER A 73 -11.68 -7.94 6.42
CA SER A 73 -11.10 -7.85 7.75
C SER A 73 -10.08 -8.95 7.98
N GLU A 74 -9.04 -8.62 8.71
CA GLU A 74 -8.04 -9.56 9.23
C GLU A 74 -8.17 -9.56 10.75
N LEU A 75 -8.70 -10.64 11.28
CA LEU A 75 -8.86 -10.85 12.71
C LEU A 75 -7.76 -11.78 13.19
N LYS A 76 -7.18 -11.48 14.34
CA LYS A 76 -6.21 -12.37 14.96
C LYS A 76 -6.76 -12.90 16.26
N HIS A 77 -6.65 -14.20 16.48
CA HIS A 77 -6.93 -14.78 17.79
C HIS A 77 -5.64 -15.01 18.58
N LYS A 78 -5.76 -15.07 19.91
CA LYS A 78 -4.62 -15.35 20.80
C LYS A 78 -4.00 -16.72 20.52
N ALA A 79 -2.75 -16.90 20.94
CA ALA A 79 -2.03 -18.15 20.74
C ALA A 79 -2.79 -19.34 21.35
N ARG A 80 -2.81 -20.45 20.60
CA ARG A 80 -3.42 -21.73 21.00
C ARG A 80 -2.46 -22.85 20.63
N GLU A 81 -2.49 -23.95 21.39
CA GLU A 81 -1.66 -25.14 21.10
C GLU A 81 -2.08 -25.84 19.80
N LYS A 82 -3.38 -25.82 19.51
CA LYS A 82 -3.97 -26.42 18.32
C LYS A 82 -4.82 -25.37 17.60
N PRO A 83 -4.76 -25.29 16.26
CA PRO A 83 -5.66 -24.43 15.48
C PRO A 83 -7.11 -24.86 15.67
N TYR A 84 -8.05 -23.95 15.40
CA TYR A 84 -9.46 -24.33 15.33
C TYR A 84 -9.70 -25.26 14.14
N ASP A 85 -10.74 -26.10 14.23
CA ASP A 85 -11.25 -26.77 13.05
C ASP A 85 -11.78 -25.71 12.07
N VAL A 86 -11.29 -25.77 10.82
CA VAL A 86 -11.56 -24.76 9.79
C VAL A 86 -13.07 -24.66 9.53
N GLN A 87 -13.76 -25.79 9.38
CA GLN A 87 -15.17 -25.81 9.03
C GLN A 87 -16.04 -25.32 10.19
N SER A 88 -15.75 -25.77 11.42
CA SER A 88 -16.44 -25.30 12.61
C SER A 88 -16.26 -23.79 12.82
N LEU A 89 -15.05 -23.26 12.59
CA LEU A 89 -14.77 -21.83 12.71
C LEU A 89 -15.54 -21.02 11.66
N GLN A 90 -15.47 -21.44 10.39
CA GLN A 90 -16.21 -20.80 9.30
C GLN A 90 -17.72 -20.79 9.58
N ASN A 91 -18.28 -21.93 10.02
CA ASN A 91 -19.70 -22.03 10.37
C ASN A 91 -20.06 -21.10 11.53
N ALA A 92 -19.27 -21.09 12.60
CA ALA A 92 -19.53 -20.23 13.77
C ALA A 92 -19.50 -18.73 13.42
N LEU A 93 -18.54 -18.30 12.59
CA LEU A 93 -18.45 -16.92 12.11
C LEU A 93 -19.62 -16.56 11.20
N GLN A 94 -19.94 -17.43 10.26
CA GLN A 94 -21.05 -17.21 9.34
C GLN A 94 -22.40 -17.15 10.09
N GLU A 95 -22.64 -18.08 11.02
CA GLU A 95 -23.82 -18.07 11.90
C GLU A 95 -23.88 -16.80 12.74
N THR A 96 -22.76 -16.38 13.32
CA THR A 96 -22.69 -15.13 14.09
C THR A 96 -23.03 -13.93 13.21
N ILE A 97 -22.46 -13.85 12.00
CA ILE A 97 -22.70 -12.72 11.10
C ILE A 97 -24.15 -12.66 10.65
N THR A 98 -24.72 -13.80 10.26
CA THR A 98 -26.11 -13.89 9.79
C THR A 98 -27.13 -13.69 10.91
N SER A 99 -26.89 -14.21 12.11
CA SER A 99 -27.87 -14.16 13.21
C SER A 99 -27.77 -12.88 14.02
N ARG A 100 -26.57 -12.43 14.38
CA ARG A 100 -26.36 -11.24 15.22
C ARG A 100 -26.44 -9.96 14.41
N TYR A 101 -25.81 -9.93 13.23
CA TYR A 101 -25.75 -8.73 12.39
C TYR A 101 -26.77 -8.76 11.24
N GLN A 102 -27.57 -9.83 11.14
CA GLN A 102 -28.69 -9.92 10.19
C GLN A 102 -28.27 -9.83 8.71
N LEU A 103 -26.98 -10.07 8.42
CA LEU A 103 -26.49 -10.06 7.05
C LEU A 103 -26.92 -11.33 6.34
N ASP A 104 -27.51 -11.19 5.17
CA ASP A 104 -27.79 -12.33 4.29
C ASP A 104 -26.48 -13.06 3.96
N ARG A 105 -26.49 -14.39 4.13
CA ARG A 105 -25.34 -15.27 3.88
C ARG A 105 -24.73 -15.04 2.50
N LYS A 106 -25.53 -14.68 1.48
CA LYS A 106 -25.03 -14.43 0.12
C LYS A 106 -23.99 -13.30 0.02
N PHE A 107 -23.95 -12.40 1.00
CA PHE A 107 -22.98 -11.30 1.05
C PHE A 107 -21.69 -11.67 1.80
N ILE A 108 -21.62 -12.86 2.39
CA ILE A 108 -20.41 -13.43 3.00
C ILE A 108 -19.69 -14.23 1.93
N THR A 109 -18.72 -13.61 1.27
CA THR A 109 -18.06 -14.21 0.10
C THR A 109 -16.93 -15.14 0.45
N ASN A 110 -16.25 -14.88 1.56
CA ASN A 110 -15.10 -15.67 1.98
C ASN A 110 -14.89 -15.60 3.49
N ILE A 111 -14.47 -16.72 4.08
CA ILE A 111 -13.94 -16.80 5.43
C ILE A 111 -12.72 -17.72 5.37
N LEU A 112 -11.53 -17.13 5.40
CA LEU A 112 -10.27 -17.88 5.39
C LEU A 112 -9.71 -17.99 6.80
N TYR A 113 -9.01 -19.08 7.07
CA TYR A 113 -8.32 -19.29 8.33
C TYR A 113 -6.94 -19.87 8.09
N GLU A 114 -5.93 -19.06 8.39
CA GLU A 114 -4.51 -19.42 8.23
C GLU A 114 -3.75 -19.09 9.51
N ASN A 115 -3.13 -20.11 10.10
CA ASN A 115 -2.43 -20.01 11.38
C ASN A 115 -3.35 -19.52 12.51
N ASN A 116 -3.25 -18.25 12.90
CA ASN A 116 -4.12 -17.61 13.87
C ASN A 116 -4.82 -16.35 13.33
N VAL A 117 -4.83 -16.21 12.00
CA VAL A 117 -5.46 -15.11 11.28
C VAL A 117 -6.71 -15.62 10.58
N ILE A 118 -7.79 -14.86 10.72
CA ILE A 118 -9.09 -15.12 10.12
C ILE A 118 -9.37 -13.95 9.19
N THR A 119 -9.58 -14.23 7.92
CA THR A 119 -9.94 -13.21 6.93
C THR A 119 -11.40 -13.34 6.56
N ILE A 120 -12.17 -12.26 6.65
CA ILE A 120 -13.60 -12.26 6.30
C ILE A 120 -13.84 -11.22 5.22
N ASP A 121 -14.42 -11.65 4.10
CA ASP A 121 -14.74 -10.79 2.97
C ASP A 121 -16.26 -10.66 2.80
N LEU A 122 -16.76 -9.42 2.92
CA LEU A 122 -18.16 -9.07 2.65
C LEU A 122 -18.29 -8.20 1.41
N VAL A 123 -19.15 -8.64 0.50
CA VAL A 123 -19.41 -7.97 -0.78
C VAL A 123 -20.90 -7.82 -0.96
N GLN A 124 -21.36 -6.59 -1.16
CA GLN A 124 -22.77 -6.28 -1.39
C GLN A 124 -22.89 -5.16 -2.41
N ASN A 125 -23.29 -5.52 -3.63
CA ASN A 125 -23.52 -4.54 -4.70
C ASN A 125 -24.84 -3.79 -4.46
N SER A 126 -24.90 -2.53 -4.89
CA SER A 126 -26.09 -1.69 -4.74
C SER A 126 -27.34 -2.27 -5.42
N SER A 127 -27.18 -3.03 -6.50
CA SER A 127 -28.28 -3.70 -7.21
C SER A 127 -28.85 -4.92 -6.48
N GLN A 128 -28.10 -5.49 -5.54
CA GLN A 128 -28.49 -6.70 -4.80
C GLN A 128 -29.13 -6.38 -3.45
N LYS A 129 -28.99 -5.15 -2.97
CA LYS A 129 -29.51 -4.70 -1.68
C LYS A 129 -30.97 -4.27 -1.80
N THR A 130 -31.84 -4.89 -1.03
CA THR A 130 -33.24 -4.46 -0.87
C THR A 130 -33.39 -3.43 0.25
N GLN A 131 -34.55 -2.76 0.33
CA GLN A 131 -34.79 -1.73 1.35
C GLN A 131 -34.67 -2.24 2.80
N ASN A 132 -34.92 -3.54 3.03
CA ASN A 132 -34.89 -4.15 4.35
C ASN A 132 -33.54 -4.82 4.67
N ASP A 133 -32.63 -4.88 3.71
CA ASP A 133 -31.33 -5.50 3.91
C ASP A 133 -30.40 -4.55 4.68
N VAL A 134 -29.68 -5.08 5.65
CA VAL A 134 -28.59 -4.37 6.33
C VAL A 134 -27.45 -4.05 5.36
N ASP A 135 -26.73 -2.96 5.59
CA ASP A 135 -25.50 -2.69 4.83
C ASP A 135 -24.31 -3.45 5.39
N ILE A 136 -23.43 -3.96 4.52
CA ILE A 136 -22.14 -4.53 4.97
C ILE A 136 -21.28 -3.51 5.73
N ALA A 137 -21.42 -2.20 5.46
CA ALA A 137 -20.74 -1.16 6.22
C ALA A 137 -21.24 -1.08 7.67
N ASP A 138 -22.56 -1.25 7.87
CA ASP A 138 -23.16 -1.29 9.21
C ASP A 138 -22.67 -2.55 9.94
N VAL A 139 -22.72 -3.71 9.27
CA VAL A 139 -22.24 -4.98 9.85
C VAL A 139 -20.77 -4.87 10.25
N ALA A 140 -19.92 -4.34 9.37
CA ALA A 140 -18.51 -4.11 9.67
C ALA A 140 -18.31 -3.22 10.90
N TYR A 141 -19.07 -2.12 11.00
CA TYR A 141 -18.97 -1.19 12.13
C TYR A 141 -19.44 -1.83 13.44
N TYR A 142 -20.58 -2.53 13.45
CA TYR A 142 -21.08 -3.22 14.64
C TYR A 142 -20.14 -4.36 15.07
N PHE A 143 -19.61 -5.10 14.10
CA PHE A 143 -18.63 -6.15 14.36
C PHE A 143 -17.35 -5.59 14.96
N GLU A 144 -16.81 -4.49 14.41
CA GLU A 144 -15.65 -3.79 14.97
C GLU A 144 -15.87 -3.39 16.43
N LYS A 145 -17.05 -2.82 16.73
CA LYS A 145 -17.41 -2.44 18.10
C LYS A 145 -17.47 -3.62 19.04
N ASP A 146 -18.03 -4.75 18.59
CA ASP A 146 -18.06 -5.97 19.39
C ASP A 146 -16.65 -6.55 19.65
N VAL A 147 -15.80 -6.60 18.63
CA VAL A 147 -14.40 -7.07 18.76
C VAL A 147 -13.62 -6.18 19.74
N LYS A 148 -13.84 -4.86 19.72
CA LYS A 148 -13.21 -3.91 20.64
C LYS A 148 -13.81 -3.90 22.05
N GLY A 149 -14.85 -4.70 22.32
CA GLY A 149 -15.56 -4.72 23.60
C GLY A 149 -16.40 -3.47 23.84
N GLU A 150 -16.69 -2.71 22.80
CA GLU A 150 -17.48 -1.48 22.77
C GLU A 150 -18.90 -1.74 22.21
N SER A 151 -19.45 -2.94 22.44
CA SER A 151 -20.82 -3.29 22.06
C SER A 151 -21.80 -2.19 22.51
N PHE A 152 -22.79 -1.91 21.67
CA PHE A 152 -23.80 -0.90 22.00
C PHE A 152 -24.52 -1.21 23.31
N PRO A 153 -24.90 -0.19 24.13
CA PRO A 153 -25.43 -0.40 25.48
C PRO A 153 -26.66 -1.30 25.58
N CYS A 154 -27.46 -1.37 24.51
CA CYS A 154 -28.68 -2.18 24.43
C CYS A 154 -28.43 -3.62 23.97
N SER A 155 -27.18 -3.98 23.64
CA SER A 155 -26.81 -5.28 23.09
C SER A 155 -26.00 -6.09 24.10
N LYS A 156 -26.28 -7.39 24.18
CA LYS A 156 -25.39 -8.32 24.90
C LYS A 156 -24.04 -8.34 24.20
N ARG A 157 -22.96 -8.51 24.98
CA ARG A 157 -21.61 -8.76 24.42
C ARG A 157 -21.67 -9.94 23.45
N MET A 158 -20.86 -9.85 22.39
CA MET A 158 -20.72 -10.95 21.44
C MET A 158 -20.12 -12.17 22.15
N ASP A 159 -20.81 -13.31 22.04
CA ASP A 159 -20.31 -14.62 22.51
C ASP A 159 -20.04 -15.48 21.28
N LEU A 160 -18.85 -15.35 20.72
CA LEU A 160 -18.40 -16.12 19.56
C LEU A 160 -17.69 -17.36 20.03
N ARG A 161 -18.25 -18.54 19.70
CA ARG A 161 -17.74 -19.84 20.13
C ARG A 161 -17.55 -20.77 18.95
N VAL A 162 -16.46 -21.54 18.98
CA VAL A 162 -16.15 -22.60 18.02
C VAL A 162 -16.16 -23.92 18.78
N ASN A 163 -17.09 -24.81 18.46
CA ASN A 163 -17.28 -26.09 19.17
C ASN A 163 -17.39 -25.94 20.71
N GLY A 164 -18.04 -24.87 21.16
CA GLY A 164 -18.22 -24.55 22.58
C GLY A 164 -17.07 -23.80 23.24
N GLU A 165 -15.89 -23.71 22.61
CA GLU A 165 -14.76 -22.91 23.09
C GLU A 165 -14.88 -21.45 22.65
N GLN A 166 -14.58 -20.51 23.52
CA GLN A 166 -14.63 -19.08 23.19
C GLN A 166 -13.52 -18.71 22.20
N LEU A 167 -13.86 -17.93 21.16
CA LEU A 167 -12.87 -17.36 20.25
C LEU A 167 -12.30 -16.07 20.85
N ASP A 168 -11.08 -16.16 21.39
CA ASP A 168 -10.39 -15.04 22.02
C ASP A 168 -9.64 -14.20 20.98
N LEU A 169 -10.35 -13.24 20.39
CA LEU A 169 -9.81 -12.28 19.42
C LEU A 169 -8.90 -11.25 20.11
N ASP A 170 -7.83 -10.85 19.44
CA ASP A 170 -6.94 -9.76 19.83
C ASP A 170 -7.41 -8.46 19.15
N PRO A 171 -8.06 -7.53 19.89
CA PRO A 171 -8.56 -6.30 19.30
C PRO A 171 -7.44 -5.38 18.82
N GLY A 172 -6.23 -5.49 19.39
CA GLY A 172 -5.08 -4.67 19.02
C GLY A 172 -4.40 -5.11 17.72
N GLN A 173 -4.67 -6.33 17.26
CA GLN A 173 -4.16 -6.90 16.01
C GLN A 173 -5.27 -7.15 14.98
N THR A 174 -6.48 -6.66 15.24
CA THR A 174 -7.59 -6.72 14.29
C THR A 174 -7.52 -5.54 13.34
N LEU A 175 -7.44 -5.82 12.04
CA LEU A 175 -7.39 -4.82 10.96
C LEU A 175 -8.66 -4.89 10.12
N LEU A 176 -9.23 -3.72 9.83
CA LEU A 176 -10.43 -3.58 9.02
C LEU A 176 -10.09 -2.72 7.82
N TYR A 177 -10.44 -3.20 6.63
CA TYR A 177 -10.18 -2.53 5.37
C TYR A 177 -11.49 -2.31 4.62
N TYR A 178 -11.63 -1.09 4.09
CA TYR A 178 -12.71 -0.71 3.19
C TYR A 178 -12.11 -0.55 1.79
N VAL A 179 -12.61 -1.33 0.84
CA VAL A 179 -12.13 -1.35 -0.54
C VAL A 179 -13.21 -0.76 -1.44
N ASP A 180 -12.98 0.46 -1.90
CA ASP A 180 -13.90 1.19 -2.77
C ASP A 180 -13.95 0.59 -4.19
N GLU A 181 -15.14 0.63 -4.82
CA GLU A 181 -15.31 0.31 -6.25
C GLU A 181 -14.52 1.27 -7.17
N LYS A 182 -14.30 2.50 -6.71
CA LYS A 182 -13.50 3.52 -7.41
C LYS A 182 -12.28 3.86 -6.56
N ALA A 183 -11.10 3.87 -7.17
CA ALA A 183 -9.86 4.21 -6.49
C ALA A 183 -9.97 5.56 -5.76
N PRO A 184 -9.41 5.69 -4.54
CA PRO A 184 -9.43 6.95 -3.81
C PRO A 184 -8.55 8.00 -4.49
N GLU A 185 -8.92 9.26 -4.34
CA GLU A 185 -8.28 10.41 -4.98
C GLU A 185 -7.52 11.21 -3.93
N PHE A 186 -6.39 10.66 -3.47
CA PHE A 186 -5.45 11.38 -2.62
C PHE A 186 -4.32 11.96 -3.46
N SER A 187 -4.04 13.24 -3.27
CA SER A 187 -2.86 13.89 -3.78
C SER A 187 -1.63 13.36 -3.04
N MET A 188 -0.57 13.05 -3.78
CA MET A 188 0.72 12.64 -3.23
C MET A 188 1.45 13.77 -2.49
N GLN A 189 0.79 14.87 -2.13
CA GLN A 189 1.37 16.00 -1.39
C GLN A 189 2.02 15.59 -0.06
N GLY A 190 1.69 14.40 0.48
CA GLY A 190 2.33 13.80 1.65
C GLY A 190 3.74 13.22 1.40
N LEU A 191 4.11 12.86 0.17
CA LEU A 191 5.50 12.56 -0.18
C LEU A 191 6.24 13.89 -0.36
N LYS A 192 6.59 14.49 0.78
CA LYS A 192 7.36 15.74 0.88
C LYS A 192 8.47 15.75 -0.18
N ALA A 193 8.67 16.90 -0.81
CA ALA A 193 9.72 17.18 -1.80
C ALA A 193 11.11 16.55 -1.49
N GLY A 194 11.41 16.29 -0.22
CA GLY A 194 12.57 15.51 0.22
C GLY A 194 12.71 14.12 -0.40
N ILE A 195 11.63 13.35 -0.59
CA ILE A 195 11.73 12.01 -1.20
C ILE A 195 12.11 12.14 -2.69
N ILE A 196 11.49 13.08 -3.40
CA ILE A 196 11.81 13.38 -4.80
C ILE A 196 13.26 13.87 -4.91
N ALA A 197 13.71 14.75 -4.02
CA ALA A 197 15.09 15.25 -4.01
C ALA A 197 16.10 14.11 -3.79
N VAL A 198 15.82 13.16 -2.88
CA VAL A 198 16.67 11.99 -2.63
C VAL A 198 16.73 11.10 -3.87
N ILE A 199 15.59 10.80 -4.49
CA ILE A 199 15.53 9.96 -5.71
C ILE A 199 16.35 10.61 -6.85
N VAL A 200 16.20 11.92 -7.06
CA VAL A 200 16.94 12.65 -8.09
C VAL A 200 18.45 12.59 -7.84
N VAL A 201 18.91 12.79 -6.61
CA VAL A 201 20.33 12.70 -6.25
C VAL A 201 20.89 11.30 -6.48
N VAL A 202 20.15 10.25 -6.13
CA VAL A 202 20.57 8.85 -6.35
C VAL A 202 20.71 8.55 -7.85
N ILE A 203 19.75 9.00 -8.67
CA ILE A 203 19.82 8.82 -10.13
C ILE A 203 21.05 9.53 -10.71
N ILE A 204 21.32 10.78 -10.30
CA ILE A 204 22.50 11.53 -10.75
C ILE A 204 23.81 10.83 -10.34
N ALA A 205 23.89 10.30 -9.12
CA ALA A 205 25.06 9.56 -8.64
C ALA A 205 25.31 8.27 -9.45
N ILE A 206 24.24 7.54 -9.81
CA ILE A 206 24.34 6.33 -10.65
C ILE A 206 24.81 6.71 -12.06
N ILE A 207 24.22 7.73 -12.68
CA ILE A 207 24.59 8.17 -14.03
C ILE A 207 26.05 8.62 -14.06
N THR A 208 26.47 9.45 -13.10
CA THR A 208 27.87 9.92 -13.00
C THR A 208 28.84 8.76 -12.76
N GLY A 209 28.47 7.78 -11.93
CA GLY A 209 29.25 6.55 -11.72
C GLY A 209 29.42 5.74 -13.01
N VAL A 210 28.33 5.50 -13.75
CA VAL A 210 28.37 4.77 -15.03
C VAL A 210 29.23 5.51 -16.06
N VAL A 211 29.05 6.83 -16.20
CA VAL A 211 29.85 7.66 -17.12
C VAL A 211 31.33 7.61 -16.74
N ALA A 212 31.69 7.72 -15.47
CA ALA A 212 33.06 7.63 -15.00
C ALA A 212 33.70 6.26 -15.31
N VAL A 213 32.94 5.17 -15.14
CA VAL A 213 33.39 3.81 -15.51
C VAL A 213 33.60 3.68 -17.00
N VAL A 214 32.67 4.18 -17.84
CA VAL A 214 32.80 4.14 -19.30
C VAL A 214 34.01 4.95 -19.78
N ILE A 215 34.20 6.17 -19.26
CA ILE A 215 35.37 7.00 -19.60
C ILE A 215 36.66 6.31 -19.15
N SER A 216 36.69 5.74 -17.94
CA SER A 216 37.86 5.02 -17.44
C SER A 216 38.19 3.80 -18.28
N ARG A 217 37.18 3.03 -18.71
CA ARG A 217 37.36 1.90 -19.64
C ARG A 217 37.87 2.37 -21.00
N LYS A 218 37.31 3.44 -21.58
CA LYS A 218 37.80 4.02 -22.84
C LYS A 218 39.25 4.50 -22.74
N LYS A 219 39.62 5.19 -21.65
CA LYS A 219 41.01 5.62 -21.40
C LYS A 219 41.97 4.45 -21.25
N LYS A 220 41.56 3.38 -20.56
CA LYS A 220 42.37 2.14 -20.45
C LYS A 220 42.57 1.49 -21.82
N MET A 221 41.50 1.33 -22.62
CA MET A 221 41.61 0.75 -23.96
C MET A 221 42.50 1.59 -24.89
N ALA A 222 42.38 2.91 -24.89
CA ALA A 222 43.26 3.79 -25.66
C ALA A 222 44.73 3.73 -25.20
N LYS A 223 45.00 3.42 -23.93
CA LYS A 223 46.36 3.19 -23.43
C LYS A 223 46.92 1.85 -23.90
N TYR A 224 46.10 0.79 -23.92
CA TYR A 224 46.49 -0.52 -24.47
C TYR A 224 46.79 -0.43 -25.97
N GLU A 225 45.91 0.21 -26.75
CA GLU A 225 46.10 0.39 -28.20
C GLU A 225 47.39 1.17 -28.51
N LYS A 226 47.70 2.23 -27.74
CA LYS A 226 48.96 2.97 -27.89
C LYS A 226 50.20 2.16 -27.50
N ALA A 227 50.11 1.24 -26.54
CA ALA A 227 51.22 0.38 -26.16
C ALA A 227 51.50 -0.66 -27.26
N GLU A 228 50.44 -1.28 -27.80
CA GLU A 228 50.55 -2.28 -28.87
C GLU A 228 51.11 -1.69 -30.17
N ILE A 229 50.68 -0.49 -30.57
CA ILE A 229 51.26 0.21 -31.74
C ILE A 229 52.75 0.51 -31.53
N LYS A 230 53.16 0.89 -30.31
CA LYS A 230 54.55 1.18 -30.00
C LYS A 230 55.41 -0.09 -30.08
N GLU A 231 54.98 -1.18 -29.45
CA GLU A 231 55.69 -2.47 -29.47
C GLU A 231 55.80 -3.02 -30.90
N MET A 232 54.71 -2.95 -31.68
CA MET A 232 54.72 -3.38 -33.08
C MET A 232 55.70 -2.54 -33.92
N SER A 233 55.78 -1.23 -33.68
CA SER A 233 56.72 -0.35 -34.39
C SER A 233 58.19 -0.65 -34.03
N GLU A 234 58.47 -1.01 -32.78
CA GLU A 234 59.81 -1.39 -32.32
C GLU A 234 60.24 -2.72 -32.94
N MET A 235 59.35 -3.73 -32.98
CA MET A 235 59.64 -5.01 -33.65
C MET A 235 59.90 -4.87 -35.16
N HIS A 236 59.15 -4.01 -35.87
CA HIS A 236 59.41 -3.77 -37.29
C HIS A 236 60.76 -3.09 -37.51
N ARG A 237 61.14 -2.16 -36.62
CA ARG A 237 62.45 -1.52 -36.68
C ARG A 237 63.59 -2.52 -36.46
N GLU A 238 63.45 -3.42 -35.49
CA GLU A 238 64.44 -4.48 -35.22
C GLU A 238 64.53 -5.46 -36.39
N ARG A 239 63.40 -5.94 -36.91
CA ARG A 239 63.38 -6.83 -38.08
C ARG A 239 64.00 -6.19 -39.31
N ASN A 240 63.74 -4.90 -39.56
CA ASN A 240 64.35 -4.19 -40.68
C ASN A 240 65.86 -4.02 -40.48
N ALA A 241 66.33 -3.82 -39.25
CA ALA A 241 67.76 -3.80 -38.94
C ALA A 241 68.42 -5.17 -39.17
N GLU A 242 67.76 -6.26 -38.78
CA GLU A 242 68.23 -7.63 -39.07
C GLU A 242 68.26 -7.93 -40.57
N LEU A 243 67.24 -7.52 -41.33
CA LEU A 243 67.20 -7.70 -42.78
C LEU A 243 68.35 -6.95 -43.47
N LEU A 244 68.64 -5.71 -43.06
CA LEU A 244 69.78 -4.95 -43.57
C LEU A 244 71.11 -5.62 -43.21
N GLN A 245 71.21 -6.22 -42.02
CA GLN A 245 72.39 -6.98 -41.63
C GLN A 245 72.57 -8.23 -42.51
N ILE A 246 71.49 -8.96 -42.81
CA ILE A 246 71.52 -10.13 -43.70
C ILE A 246 71.86 -9.71 -45.14
N GLU A 247 71.28 -8.61 -45.65
CA GLU A 247 71.62 -8.09 -46.98
C GLU A 247 73.09 -7.72 -47.08
N ASN A 248 73.65 -7.04 -46.06
CA ASN A 248 75.07 -6.74 -46.00
C ASN A 248 75.93 -8.02 -45.97
N TYR A 249 75.57 -9.03 -45.18
CA TYR A 249 76.26 -10.32 -45.16
C TYR A 249 76.22 -11.04 -46.52
N LEU A 250 75.09 -10.98 -47.23
CA LEU A 250 74.96 -11.57 -48.56
C LEU A 250 75.74 -10.80 -49.63
N GLN A 251 75.89 -9.48 -49.48
CA GLN A 251 76.76 -8.69 -50.35
C GLN A 251 78.24 -8.98 -50.08
N GLU A 252 78.65 -9.07 -48.81
CA GLU A 252 80.03 -9.44 -48.44
C GLU A 252 80.36 -10.89 -48.84
N GLY A 253 79.42 -11.83 -48.71
CA GLY A 253 79.60 -13.22 -49.13
C GLY A 253 79.67 -13.42 -50.65
N LYS A 254 79.11 -12.49 -51.44
CA LYS A 254 79.25 -12.47 -52.91
C LYS A 254 80.55 -11.84 -53.39
N LEU A 255 81.28 -11.12 -52.54
CA LEU A 255 82.58 -10.55 -52.85
C LEU A 255 83.74 -11.54 -52.61
N VAL A 256 83.48 -12.72 -52.06
CA VAL A 256 84.50 -13.72 -51.65
C VAL A 256 84.44 -15.03 -52.46
N ASN A 257 83.64 -15.10 -53.55
CA ASN A 257 83.66 -16.22 -54.51
C ASN A 257 83.78 -15.74 -55.96
#